data_AF-A0A0C9Y5N1-F1
#
_entry.id   AF-A0A0C9Y5N1-F1
#
_cell.length_a   1.000
_cell.length_b   1.000
_cell.length_c   1.000
_cell.angle_alpha   90.00
_cell.angle_beta   90.00
_cell.angle_gamma   90.00
#
_symmetry.space_group_name_H-M   'P 1'
#
loop_
_entity.id
_entity.type
_entity.pdbx_description
1 polymer ?
#
loop_
_entity_poly.entity_id
_entity_poly.type
_entity_poly.pdbx_seq_one_letter_code
_entity_poly.pdbx_strand_id
1 'polypeptide(L)'
;CDEYSINGQLKPEFEERASYGYAQKMRAAATYLYARLLQLGSVPWHKSELTGKMVGNPSISEVVSTYMLSLRRRKKIMGALYDHNHKPENWDIKPYKGTQSRAQQQEDREKDIWTSAYGRHELQLAYTIAFSCLLRIDELMKIQSHDFRLLDDKTLELTLPFRKTDQCGEIKPFVLPRLPEEMAHLCPVRAYADWISVSEINEGYVFRKLGAGGRPVQNKGTPMVRIHS
;
A
#
# COMPACT_ATOMS: atom_id res chain seq x y z
N CYS A 1 18.32 0.19 -0.84
CA CYS A 1 19.20 0.92 0.10
C CYS A 1 18.75 0.80 1.57
N ASP A 2 18.08 -0.29 1.97
CA ASP A 2 17.69 -0.51 3.38
C ASP A 2 18.49 -1.64 4.06
N GLU A 3 19.19 -2.47 3.29
CA GLU A 3 20.01 -3.60 3.77
C GLU A 3 21.33 -3.13 4.40
N TYR A 4 21.82 -1.95 4.03
CA TYR A 4 23.12 -1.45 4.47
C TYR A 4 22.93 -0.18 5.30
N SER A 5 23.65 -0.11 6.42
CA SER A 5 23.82 1.11 7.22
C SER A 5 24.58 2.18 6.43
N ILE A 6 24.58 3.42 6.94
CA ILE A 6 25.40 4.52 6.38
C ILE A 6 26.89 4.15 6.33
N ASN A 7 27.32 3.21 7.18
CA ASN A 7 28.70 2.73 7.24
C ASN A 7 28.98 1.57 6.27
N GLY A 8 28.02 1.21 5.40
CA GLY A 8 28.17 0.11 4.43
C GLY A 8 28.08 -1.29 5.04
N GLN A 9 27.79 -1.42 6.34
CA GLN A 9 27.57 -2.70 7.00
C GLN A 9 26.12 -3.17 6.86
N LEU A 10 25.90 -4.48 6.74
CA LEU A 10 24.57 -5.07 6.68
C LEU A 10 23.82 -4.79 7.99
N LYS A 11 22.58 -4.31 7.91
CA LYS A 11 21.76 -4.04 9.11
C LYS A 11 21.36 -5.37 9.76
N PRO A 12 21.46 -5.49 11.10
CA PRO A 12 20.97 -6.67 11.81
C PRO A 12 19.47 -6.90 11.59
N GLU A 13 19.01 -8.15 11.58
CA GLU A 13 17.59 -8.50 11.36
C GLU A 13 16.63 -7.86 12.36
N PHE A 14 17.10 -7.55 13.56
CA PHE A 14 16.31 -6.91 14.61
C PHE A 14 16.24 -5.38 14.51
N GLU A 15 16.99 -4.77 13.61
CA GLU A 15 17.04 -3.32 13.48
C GLU A 15 15.80 -2.79 12.73
N GLU A 16 15.11 -1.82 13.33
CA GLU A 16 13.87 -1.27 12.82
C GLU A 16 14.09 -0.65 11.43
N ARG A 17 13.49 -1.26 10.40
CA ARG A 17 13.64 -0.80 9.02
C ARG A 17 12.91 0.53 8.83
N ALA A 18 13.36 1.30 7.84
CA ALA A 18 12.86 2.65 7.55
C ALA A 18 11.33 2.70 7.48
N SER A 19 10.70 3.26 8.50
CA SER A 19 9.25 3.45 8.56
C SER A 19 8.81 4.70 7.78
N TYR A 20 7.50 4.89 7.59
CA TYR A 20 6.96 6.14 7.08
C TYR A 20 7.45 7.36 7.89
N GLY A 21 7.56 7.20 9.21
CA GLY A 21 8.10 8.24 10.09
C GLY A 21 9.57 8.54 9.79
N TYR A 22 10.37 7.50 9.49
CA TYR A 22 11.75 7.68 9.04
C TYR A 22 11.83 8.43 7.70
N ALA A 23 10.99 8.08 6.72
CA ALA A 23 10.92 8.80 5.45
C ALA A 23 10.53 10.28 5.63
N GLN A 24 9.63 10.60 6.56
CA GLN A 24 9.31 11.98 6.91
C GLN A 24 10.49 12.72 7.54
N LYS A 25 11.24 12.06 8.44
CA LYS A 25 12.47 12.63 9.02
C LYS A 25 13.53 12.88 7.96
N MET A 26 13.75 11.93 7.04
CA MET A 26 14.66 12.09 5.90
C MET A 26 14.25 13.25 5.00
N ARG A 27 12.95 13.40 4.72
CA ARG A 27 12.44 14.55 3.96
C ARG A 27 12.70 15.86 4.70
N ALA A 28 12.42 15.93 5.99
CA ALA A 28 12.67 17.13 6.80
C ALA A 28 14.16 17.51 6.83
N ALA A 29 15.05 16.52 6.96
CA ALA A 29 16.49 16.71 6.87
C ALA A 29 16.91 17.24 5.50
N ALA A 30 16.39 16.67 4.40
CA ALA A 30 16.63 17.16 3.06
C ALA A 30 16.10 18.59 2.86
N THR A 31 14.91 18.91 3.38
CA THR A 31 14.37 20.28 3.37
C THR A 31 15.31 21.26 4.06
N TYR A 32 15.81 20.90 5.24
CA TYR A 32 16.78 21.71 5.98
C TYR A 32 18.08 21.89 5.21
N LEU A 33 18.66 20.80 4.66
CA LEU A 33 19.88 20.84 3.85
C LEU A 33 19.74 21.82 2.69
N TYR A 34 18.71 21.68 1.88
CA TYR A 34 18.49 22.55 0.71
C TYR A 34 18.22 24.01 1.11
N ALA A 35 17.45 24.25 2.18
CA ALA A 35 17.08 25.59 2.60
C ALA A 35 18.22 26.35 3.30
N ARG A 36 18.94 25.69 4.21
CA ARG A 36 19.93 26.33 5.10
C ARG A 36 21.36 26.15 4.65
N LEU A 37 21.76 24.93 4.30
CA LEU A 37 23.15 24.64 3.97
C LEU A 37 23.47 24.98 2.51
N LEU A 38 22.57 24.66 1.58
CA LEU A 38 22.72 25.00 0.16
C LEU A 38 22.12 26.37 -0.20
N GLN A 39 21.50 27.04 0.78
CA GLN A 39 20.92 28.39 0.64
C GLN A 39 19.98 28.55 -0.56
N LEU A 40 19.34 27.47 -1.01
CA LEU A 40 18.35 27.51 -2.09
C LEU A 40 16.98 28.01 -1.60
N GLY A 41 16.88 28.36 -0.31
CA GLY A 41 15.72 28.97 0.30
C GLY A 41 14.57 27.99 0.58
N SER A 42 13.42 28.54 0.91
CA SER A 42 12.19 27.82 1.25
C SER A 42 11.13 27.89 0.16
N VAL A 43 11.50 28.33 -1.04
CA VAL A 43 10.58 28.37 -2.19
C VAL A 43 10.48 26.97 -2.82
N PRO A 44 9.29 26.55 -3.28
CA PRO A 44 9.13 25.31 -4.02
C PRO A 44 10.07 25.26 -5.22
N TRP A 45 10.56 24.06 -5.57
CA TRP A 45 11.34 23.84 -6.78
C TRP A 45 10.55 24.27 -8.02
N HIS A 46 11.05 25.26 -8.77
CA HIS A 46 10.41 25.82 -9.95
C HIS A 46 11.45 26.28 -10.97
N LYS A 47 11.02 26.50 -12.21
CA LYS A 47 11.86 27.10 -13.25
C LYS A 47 11.82 28.63 -13.07
N SER A 48 12.97 29.25 -12.87
CA SER A 48 13.10 30.71 -12.81
C SER A 48 12.71 31.31 -14.16
N GLU A 49 11.77 32.24 -14.16
CA GLU A 49 11.35 32.95 -15.39
C GLU A 49 12.48 33.85 -15.94
N LEU A 50 13.31 34.39 -15.06
CA LEU A 50 14.42 35.28 -15.44
C LEU A 50 15.62 34.54 -16.03
N THR A 51 15.96 33.36 -15.49
CA THR A 51 17.20 32.65 -15.85
C THR A 51 16.95 31.35 -16.61
N GLY A 52 15.71 30.87 -16.66
CA GLY A 52 15.33 29.57 -17.23
C GLY A 52 15.85 28.36 -16.45
N LYS A 53 16.60 28.56 -15.36
CA LYS A 53 17.18 27.48 -14.55
C LYS A 53 16.21 27.03 -13.46
N MET A 54 16.36 25.77 -13.04
CA MET A 54 15.62 25.25 -11.90
C MET A 54 16.21 25.80 -10.59
N VAL A 55 15.37 26.37 -9.75
CA VAL A 55 15.73 27.00 -8.48
C VAL A 55 14.73 26.63 -7.38
N GLY A 56 15.13 26.83 -6.12
CA GLY A 56 14.31 26.52 -4.94
C GLY A 56 14.69 25.20 -4.29
N ASN A 57 13.78 24.63 -3.51
CA ASN A 57 14.03 23.44 -2.72
C ASN A 57 13.29 22.20 -3.30
N PRO A 58 14.02 21.20 -3.84
CA PRO A 58 13.42 19.99 -4.44
C PRO A 58 12.50 19.21 -3.50
N SER A 59 12.82 19.18 -2.20
CA SER A 59 12.09 18.41 -1.19
C SER A 59 10.68 18.95 -0.91
N ILE A 60 10.40 20.21 -1.27
CA ILE A 60 9.10 20.87 -1.14
C ILE A 60 8.51 21.27 -2.49
N SER A 61 9.03 20.71 -3.59
CA SER A 61 8.41 20.82 -4.91
C SER A 61 6.93 20.45 -4.88
N GLU A 62 6.13 21.02 -5.79
CA GLU A 62 4.70 20.75 -5.88
C GLU A 62 4.40 19.26 -6.02
N VAL A 63 5.19 18.57 -6.87
CA VAL A 63 5.07 17.13 -7.11
C VAL A 63 5.29 16.33 -5.82
N VAL A 64 6.39 16.59 -5.09
CA VAL A 64 6.70 15.88 -3.84
C VAL A 64 5.71 16.20 -2.74
N SER A 65 5.29 17.46 -2.62
CA SER A 65 4.32 17.90 -1.61
C SER A 65 2.95 17.27 -1.84
N THR A 66 2.46 17.25 -3.08
CA THR A 66 1.20 16.60 -3.47
C THR A 66 1.27 15.10 -3.19
N TYR A 67 2.38 14.45 -3.55
CA TYR A 67 2.60 13.05 -3.26
C TYR A 67 2.53 12.74 -1.76
N MET A 68 3.20 13.53 -0.93
CA MET A 68 3.21 13.33 0.53
C MET A 68 1.85 13.58 1.18
N LEU A 69 1.08 14.56 0.70
CA LEU A 69 -0.31 14.75 1.11
C LEU A 69 -1.17 13.54 0.73
N SER A 70 -0.99 12.98 -0.48
CA SER A 70 -1.68 11.77 -0.92
C SER A 70 -1.36 10.57 -0.01
N LEU A 71 -0.10 10.41 0.41
CA LEU A 71 0.33 9.34 1.31
C LEU A 71 -0.31 9.49 2.69
N ARG A 72 -0.37 10.71 3.23
CA ARG A 72 -1.02 10.98 4.52
C ARG A 72 -2.51 10.67 4.48
N ARG A 73 -3.19 11.03 3.39
CA ARG A 73 -4.62 10.70 3.18
C ARG A 73 -4.83 9.19 3.10
N ARG A 74 -4.02 8.48 2.31
CA ARG A 74 -4.07 7.01 2.22
C ARG A 74 -3.87 6.34 3.58
N LYS A 75 -2.88 6.78 4.36
CA LYS A 75 -2.67 6.30 5.74
C LYS A 75 -3.92 6.45 6.60
N LYS A 76 -4.61 7.59 6.52
CA LYS A 76 -5.86 7.83 7.27
C LYS A 76 -6.99 6.89 6.80
N ILE A 77 -7.14 6.70 5.49
CA ILE A 77 -8.15 5.80 4.92
C ILE A 77 -7.91 4.36 5.39
N MET A 78 -6.65 3.90 5.41
CA MET A 78 -6.30 2.57 5.89
C MET A 78 -6.63 2.37 7.37
N GLY A 79 -6.40 3.38 8.21
CA GLY A 79 -6.83 3.36 9.61
C GLY A 79 -8.35 3.19 9.74
N ALA A 80 -9.12 4.02 9.03
CA ALA A 80 -10.58 3.94 9.07
C ALA A 80 -11.12 2.60 8.55
N LEU A 81 -10.51 2.03 7.49
CA LEU A 81 -10.87 0.72 6.96
C LEU A 81 -10.55 -0.40 7.97
N TYR A 82 -9.37 -0.34 8.58
CA TYR A 82 -8.96 -1.28 9.62
C TYR A 82 -9.92 -1.27 10.81
N ASP A 83 -10.20 -0.09 11.36
CA ASP A 83 -11.12 0.10 12.50
C ASP A 83 -12.53 -0.37 12.17
N HIS A 84 -12.99 -0.14 10.93
CA HIS A 84 -14.28 -0.63 10.47
C HIS A 84 -14.32 -2.16 10.41
N ASN A 85 -13.26 -2.80 9.91
CA ASN A 85 -13.18 -4.27 9.78
C ASN A 85 -13.05 -4.98 11.13
N HIS A 86 -12.34 -4.40 12.09
CA HIS A 86 -12.08 -5.02 13.40
C HIS A 86 -13.23 -4.88 14.40
N LYS A 87 -14.40 -4.41 13.96
CA LYS A 87 -15.62 -4.49 14.75
C LYS A 87 -16.21 -5.90 14.67
N PRO A 88 -16.68 -6.50 15.78
CA PRO A 88 -17.24 -7.86 15.79
C PRO A 88 -18.30 -8.09 14.70
N GLU A 89 -19.15 -7.11 14.43
CA GLU A 89 -20.21 -7.18 13.42
C GLU A 89 -19.74 -7.24 11.96
N ASN A 90 -18.49 -6.85 11.70
CA ASN A 90 -17.88 -6.66 10.38
C ASN A 90 -16.73 -7.61 10.09
N TRP A 91 -16.14 -8.19 11.16
CA TRP A 91 -15.05 -9.15 11.08
C TRP A 91 -15.50 -10.47 10.47
N ASP A 92 -16.65 -10.99 10.94
CA ASP A 92 -17.15 -12.28 10.50
C ASP A 92 -17.77 -12.20 9.10
N ILE A 93 -17.34 -13.12 8.23
CA ILE A 93 -17.90 -13.28 6.90
C ILE A 93 -19.30 -13.89 7.01
N LYS A 94 -20.31 -13.08 6.71
CA LYS A 94 -21.69 -13.56 6.67
C LYS A 94 -21.88 -14.47 5.45
N PRO A 95 -22.58 -15.62 5.59
CA PRO A 95 -22.86 -16.51 4.47
C PRO A 95 -23.65 -15.78 3.38
N TYR A 96 -23.34 -16.09 2.13
CA TYR A 96 -24.00 -15.47 0.99
C TYR A 96 -25.48 -15.84 0.97
N LYS A 97 -26.38 -14.84 1.09
CA LYS A 97 -27.83 -15.04 1.14
C LYS A 97 -28.51 -15.08 -0.24
N GLY A 98 -27.76 -15.31 -1.32
CA GLY A 98 -28.29 -15.29 -2.69
C GLY A 98 -28.30 -13.88 -3.31
N THR A 99 -28.94 -13.75 -4.49
CA THR A 99 -29.02 -12.48 -5.21
C THR A 99 -29.72 -11.43 -4.36
N GLN A 100 -29.02 -10.37 -4.01
CA GLN A 100 -29.61 -9.25 -3.26
C GLN A 100 -30.78 -8.66 -4.05
N SER A 101 -31.94 -8.53 -3.40
CA SER A 101 -33.08 -7.83 -3.98
C SER A 101 -32.71 -6.35 -4.23
N ARG A 102 -33.42 -5.69 -5.15
CA ARG A 102 -33.26 -4.24 -5.39
C ARG A 102 -33.46 -3.42 -4.11
N ALA A 103 -34.38 -3.83 -3.24
CA ALA A 103 -34.62 -3.17 -1.96
C ALA A 103 -33.39 -3.26 -1.04
N GLN A 104 -32.72 -4.40 -1.02
CA GLN A 104 -31.53 -4.62 -0.19
C GLN A 104 -30.31 -3.86 -0.70
N GLN A 105 -30.15 -3.77 -2.03
CA GLN A 105 -29.11 -2.93 -2.63
C GLN A 105 -29.33 -1.44 -2.37
N GLN A 106 -30.58 -1.02 -2.26
CA GLN A 106 -30.92 0.37 -1.93
C GLN A 106 -30.68 0.67 -0.45
N GLU A 107 -31.05 -0.26 0.44
CA GLU A 107 -30.75 -0.19 1.86
C GLU A 107 -29.24 -0.18 2.14
N ASP A 108 -28.46 -1.01 1.43
CA ASP A 108 -27.00 -1.02 1.52
C ASP A 108 -26.39 0.32 1.07
N ARG A 109 -26.93 0.96 0.02
CA ARG A 109 -26.52 2.30 -0.41
C ARG A 109 -26.86 3.37 0.62
N GLU A 110 -28.05 3.31 1.21
CA GLU A 110 -28.49 4.22 2.27
C GLU A 110 -27.65 4.07 3.55
N LYS A 111 -27.15 2.86 3.81
CA LYS A 111 -26.23 2.55 4.91
C LYS A 111 -24.75 2.74 4.59
N ASP A 112 -24.43 3.27 3.41
CA ASP A 112 -23.06 3.48 2.90
C ASP A 112 -22.19 2.20 2.92
N ILE A 113 -22.82 1.05 2.72
CA ILE A 113 -22.15 -0.25 2.62
C ILE A 113 -21.63 -0.37 1.17
N TRP A 114 -20.42 0.13 0.95
CA TRP A 114 -19.81 0.23 -0.37
C TRP A 114 -19.08 -1.03 -0.83
N THR A 115 -18.80 -1.99 0.07
CA THR A 115 -18.16 -3.27 -0.28
C THR A 115 -18.42 -4.39 0.72
N SER A 116 -18.33 -5.64 0.25
CA SER A 116 -18.47 -6.86 1.05
C SER A 116 -17.30 -7.08 2.01
N ALA A 117 -17.43 -8.00 2.97
CA ALA A 117 -16.33 -8.38 3.87
C ALA A 117 -15.06 -8.80 3.10
N TYR A 118 -15.20 -9.68 2.11
CA TYR A 118 -14.11 -10.08 1.21
C TYR A 118 -13.43 -8.88 0.56
N GLY A 119 -14.22 -7.96 -0.01
CA GLY A 119 -13.67 -6.76 -0.64
C GLY A 119 -12.96 -5.84 0.34
N ARG A 120 -13.38 -5.78 1.61
CA ARG A 120 -12.65 -5.02 2.63
C ARG A 120 -11.31 -5.65 3.00
N HIS A 121 -11.25 -6.98 3.15
CA HIS A 121 -9.98 -7.67 3.40
C HIS A 121 -9.02 -7.53 2.20
N GLU A 122 -9.53 -7.72 0.98
CA GLU A 122 -8.76 -7.54 -0.25
C GLU A 122 -8.21 -6.11 -0.37
N LEU A 123 -9.03 -5.09 -0.09
CA LEU A 123 -8.60 -3.70 -0.13
C LEU A 123 -7.63 -3.34 1.00
N GLN A 124 -7.81 -3.91 2.19
CA GLN A 124 -6.86 -3.74 3.29
C GLN A 124 -5.48 -4.27 2.90
N LEU A 125 -5.40 -5.46 2.30
CA LEU A 125 -4.15 -6.00 1.77
C LEU A 125 -3.60 -5.13 0.63
N ALA A 126 -4.44 -4.75 -0.33
CA ALA A 126 -4.06 -3.93 -1.47
C ALA A 126 -3.41 -2.61 -1.02
N TYR A 127 -4.05 -1.90 -0.09
CA TYR A 127 -3.54 -0.64 0.42
C TYR A 127 -2.28 -0.80 1.27
N THR A 128 -2.20 -1.83 2.13
CA THR A 128 -1.01 -2.06 2.97
C THR A 128 0.22 -2.41 2.13
N ILE A 129 0.07 -3.24 1.10
CA ILE A 129 1.16 -3.57 0.16
C ILE A 129 1.55 -2.35 -0.69
N ALA A 130 0.58 -1.67 -1.30
CA ALA A 130 0.87 -0.49 -2.12
C ALA A 130 1.52 0.64 -1.30
N PHE A 131 1.12 0.81 -0.04
CA PHE A 131 1.71 1.79 0.86
C PHE A 131 3.11 1.40 1.31
N SER A 132 3.35 0.13 1.67
CA SER A 132 4.64 -0.33 2.20
C SER A 132 5.70 -0.41 1.10
N CYS A 133 5.33 -0.88 -0.09
CA CYS A 133 6.24 -1.07 -1.21
C CYS A 133 6.24 0.12 -2.20
N LEU A 134 5.43 1.15 -1.94
CA LEU A 134 5.21 2.33 -2.80
C LEU A 134 4.82 1.98 -4.24
N LEU A 135 3.99 0.93 -4.39
CA LEU A 135 3.59 0.42 -5.69
C LEU A 135 2.56 1.31 -6.37
N ARG A 136 2.60 1.29 -7.71
CA ARG A 136 1.49 1.76 -8.53
C ARG A 136 0.40 0.70 -8.56
N ILE A 137 -0.83 1.12 -8.80
CA ILE A 137 -1.97 0.19 -8.86
C ILE A 137 -1.84 -0.84 -9.98
N ASP A 138 -1.23 -0.48 -11.12
CA ASP A 138 -1.00 -1.43 -12.22
C ASP A 138 0.04 -2.50 -11.88
N GLU A 139 1.00 -2.19 -11.02
CA GLU A 139 1.95 -3.16 -10.45
C GLU A 139 1.22 -4.06 -9.45
N LEU A 140 0.44 -3.46 -8.54
CA LEU A 140 -0.32 -4.18 -7.52
C LEU A 140 -1.29 -5.20 -8.10
N MET A 141 -2.08 -4.83 -9.12
CA MET A 141 -3.10 -5.70 -9.72
C MET A 141 -2.54 -6.90 -10.47
N LYS A 142 -1.23 -6.93 -10.71
CA LYS A 142 -0.58 -8.04 -11.41
C LYS A 142 0.14 -9.01 -10.47
N ILE A 143 0.15 -8.74 -9.17
CA ILE A 143 0.74 -9.63 -8.17
C ILE A 143 -0.05 -10.94 -8.11
N GLN A 144 0.69 -12.04 -8.13
CA GLN A 144 0.19 -13.41 -8.04
C GLN A 144 0.55 -14.06 -6.71
N SER A 145 -0.06 -15.19 -6.40
CA SER A 145 0.12 -15.86 -5.10
C SER A 145 1.56 -16.35 -4.93
N HIS A 146 2.23 -16.75 -6.02
CA HIS A 146 3.63 -17.18 -6.01
C HIS A 146 4.63 -16.03 -5.80
N ASP A 147 4.20 -14.78 -6.00
CA ASP A 147 5.03 -13.60 -5.75
C ASP A 147 5.19 -13.34 -4.26
N PHE A 148 4.28 -13.88 -3.43
CA PHE A 148 4.35 -13.84 -1.98
C PHE A 148 5.02 -15.09 -1.42
N ARG A 149 5.91 -14.89 -0.47
CA ARG A 149 6.52 -15.97 0.30
C ARG A 149 6.57 -15.58 1.76
N LEU A 150 6.02 -16.44 2.63
CA LEU A 150 6.27 -16.32 4.07
C LEU A 150 7.66 -16.88 4.36
N LEU A 151 8.55 -16.03 4.88
CA LEU A 151 9.86 -16.47 5.34
C LEU A 151 9.76 -17.08 6.74
N ASP A 152 8.86 -16.53 7.56
CA ASP A 152 8.49 -16.98 8.90
C ASP A 152 7.08 -16.43 9.27
N ASP A 153 6.62 -16.65 10.50
CA ASP A 153 5.29 -16.22 11.00
C ASP A 153 5.11 -14.69 11.12
N LYS A 154 6.18 -13.92 10.91
CA LYS A 154 6.25 -12.47 11.08
C LYS A 154 6.83 -11.76 9.86
N THR A 155 7.29 -12.46 8.84
CA THR A 155 8.01 -11.85 7.72
C THR A 155 7.44 -12.33 6.39
N LEU A 156 6.94 -11.37 5.62
CA LEU A 156 6.42 -11.57 4.27
C LEU A 156 7.41 -11.03 3.25
N GLU A 157 7.83 -11.88 2.33
CA GLU A 157 8.59 -11.49 1.15
C GLU A 157 7.63 -11.31 -0.04
N LEU A 158 7.79 -10.21 -0.79
CA LEU A 158 7.07 -9.92 -2.02
C LEU A 158 8.08 -9.68 -3.15
N THR A 159 8.09 -10.56 -4.13
CA THR A 159 8.86 -10.40 -5.36
C THR A 159 7.94 -9.84 -6.44
N LEU A 160 8.29 -8.69 -7.05
CA LEU A 160 7.42 -8.13 -8.09
C LEU A 160 7.72 -8.77 -9.45
N PRO A 161 6.69 -9.09 -10.25
CA PRO A 161 6.87 -9.63 -11.59
C PRO A 161 7.44 -8.59 -12.58
N PHE A 162 7.23 -7.29 -12.32
CA PHE A 162 7.80 -6.19 -13.10
C PHE A 162 7.77 -4.90 -12.27
N ARG A 163 8.64 -3.96 -12.62
CA ARG A 163 8.67 -2.62 -12.02
C ARG A 163 8.99 -1.60 -13.10
N LYS A 164 8.09 -0.65 -13.30
CA LYS A 164 8.23 0.34 -14.39
C LYS A 164 9.42 1.28 -14.24
N THR A 165 9.94 1.42 -13.02
CA THR A 165 11.08 2.29 -12.71
C THR A 165 12.40 1.57 -12.74
N ASP A 166 12.41 0.27 -13.02
CA ASP A 166 13.63 -0.52 -13.06
C ASP A 166 14.21 -0.53 -14.47
N GLN A 167 15.23 0.29 -14.69
CA GLN A 167 15.94 0.40 -15.96
C GLN A 167 17.03 -0.67 -16.10
N CYS A 168 17.29 -1.48 -15.06
CA CYS A 168 18.48 -2.35 -14.98
C CYS A 168 18.19 -3.84 -14.73
N GLY A 169 16.92 -4.25 -14.60
CA GLY A 169 16.50 -5.64 -14.85
C GLY A 169 16.52 -6.61 -13.66
N GLU A 170 16.96 -6.20 -12.48
CA GLU A 170 16.91 -7.03 -11.26
C GLU A 170 16.09 -6.37 -10.15
N ILE A 171 14.81 -6.73 -10.08
CA ILE A 171 13.91 -6.23 -9.04
C ILE A 171 14.17 -7.02 -7.76
N LYS A 172 14.86 -6.41 -6.80
CA LYS A 172 15.03 -6.99 -5.47
C LYS A 172 13.67 -7.23 -4.78
N PRO A 173 13.48 -8.37 -4.08
CA PRO A 173 12.28 -8.61 -3.28
C PRO A 173 12.10 -7.59 -2.16
N PHE A 174 10.85 -7.29 -1.83
CA PHE A 174 10.49 -6.51 -0.65
C PHE A 174 10.31 -7.45 0.54
N VAL A 175 11.12 -7.28 1.56
CA VAL A 175 11.00 -8.02 2.82
C VAL A 175 10.25 -7.15 3.83
N LEU A 176 9.02 -7.56 4.14
CA LEU A 176 8.04 -6.84 4.94
C LEU A 176 7.88 -7.50 6.31
N PRO A 177 8.43 -6.89 7.39
CA PRO A 177 8.23 -7.41 8.73
C PRO A 177 6.83 -7.07 9.27
N ARG A 178 6.36 -7.90 10.20
CA ARG A 178 5.15 -7.65 10.97
C ARG A 178 5.35 -6.40 11.82
N LEU A 179 4.49 -5.41 11.60
CA LEU A 179 4.50 -4.17 12.36
C LEU A 179 3.98 -4.37 13.78
N PRO A 180 4.37 -3.52 14.74
CA PRO A 180 3.84 -3.57 16.11
C PRO A 180 2.34 -3.25 16.14
N GLU A 181 1.70 -3.49 17.28
CA GLU A 181 0.24 -3.49 17.40
C GLU A 181 -0.37 -2.10 17.19
N GLU A 182 0.31 -1.05 17.65
CA GLU A 182 -0.07 0.35 17.42
C GLU A 182 -0.07 0.73 15.92
N MET A 183 0.59 -0.06 15.07
CA MET A 183 0.60 0.10 13.62
C MET A 183 -0.07 -1.06 12.88
N ALA A 184 -0.92 -1.85 13.55
CA ALA A 184 -1.59 -3.00 12.94
C ALA A 184 -2.38 -2.64 11.67
N HIS A 185 -3.00 -1.45 11.63
CA HIS A 185 -3.69 -0.89 10.46
C HIS A 185 -2.82 -0.66 9.22
N LEU A 186 -1.49 -0.67 9.35
CA LEU A 186 -0.53 -0.55 8.26
C LEU A 186 0.18 -1.87 7.95
N CYS A 187 -0.07 -2.93 8.73
CA CYS A 187 0.72 -4.14 8.69
C CYS A 187 0.36 -5.01 7.49
N PRO A 188 1.25 -5.15 6.47
CA PRO A 188 0.97 -5.99 5.31
C PRO A 188 0.93 -7.48 5.69
N VAL A 189 1.70 -7.91 6.70
CA VAL A 189 1.74 -9.31 7.14
C VAL A 189 0.39 -9.74 7.73
N ARG A 190 -0.21 -8.91 8.62
CA ARG A 190 -1.55 -9.18 9.18
C ARG A 190 -2.61 -9.18 8.07
N ALA A 191 -2.60 -8.15 7.23
CA ALA A 191 -3.58 -8.03 6.14
C ALA A 191 -3.48 -9.19 5.14
N TYR A 192 -2.28 -9.71 4.89
CA TYR A 192 -2.06 -10.87 4.03
C TYR A 192 -2.61 -12.15 4.68
N ALA A 193 -2.28 -12.39 5.95
CA ALA A 193 -2.80 -13.54 6.69
C ALA A 193 -4.34 -13.56 6.72
N ASP A 194 -4.95 -12.41 7.04
CA ASP A 194 -6.41 -12.26 7.05
C ASP A 194 -6.98 -12.57 5.66
N TRP A 195 -6.42 -11.97 4.60
CA TRP A 195 -6.93 -12.18 3.24
C TRP A 195 -6.82 -13.63 2.78
N ILE A 196 -5.68 -14.29 3.00
CA ILE A 196 -5.49 -15.68 2.58
C ILE A 196 -6.41 -16.62 3.36
N SER A 197 -6.58 -16.41 4.67
CA SER A 197 -7.50 -17.22 5.49
C SER A 197 -8.96 -17.12 5.02
N VAL A 198 -9.34 -15.96 4.51
CA VAL A 198 -10.71 -15.66 4.10
C VAL A 198 -10.97 -16.07 2.65
N SER A 199 -10.02 -15.79 1.76
CA SER A 199 -10.18 -15.97 0.32
C SER A 199 -9.82 -17.36 -0.17
N GLU A 200 -9.01 -18.11 0.60
CA GLU A 200 -8.46 -19.42 0.25
C GLU A 200 -7.72 -19.41 -1.11
N ILE A 201 -7.22 -18.24 -1.53
CA ILE A 201 -6.48 -18.08 -2.78
C ILE A 201 -5.04 -18.57 -2.57
N ASN A 202 -4.72 -19.69 -3.20
CA ASN A 202 -3.36 -20.29 -3.15
C ASN A 202 -2.59 -20.15 -4.47
N GLU A 203 -3.22 -19.65 -5.54
CA GLU A 203 -2.63 -19.59 -6.88
C GLU A 203 -3.25 -18.49 -7.76
N GLY A 204 -2.53 -18.09 -8.82
CA GLY A 204 -2.96 -17.02 -9.73
C GLY A 204 -2.97 -15.64 -9.07
N TYR A 205 -3.75 -14.70 -9.62
CA TYR A 205 -3.84 -13.34 -9.08
C TYR A 205 -4.37 -13.33 -7.65
N VAL A 206 -3.71 -12.53 -6.80
CA VAL A 206 -4.10 -12.32 -5.39
C VAL A 206 -5.28 -11.37 -5.29
N PHE A 207 -5.28 -10.34 -6.14
CA PHE A 207 -6.36 -9.36 -6.24
C PHE A 207 -7.26 -9.74 -7.41
N ARG A 208 -8.43 -10.31 -7.12
CA ARG A 208 -9.34 -10.87 -8.12
C ARG A 208 -10.59 -10.01 -8.24
N LYS A 209 -11.25 -10.09 -9.39
CA LYS A 209 -12.59 -9.53 -9.51
C LYS A 209 -13.51 -10.19 -8.47
N LEU A 210 -14.29 -9.37 -7.76
CA LEU A 210 -15.33 -9.85 -6.85
C LEU A 210 -16.61 -10.18 -7.65
N GLY A 211 -17.13 -11.38 -7.42
CA GLY A 211 -18.38 -11.88 -7.98
C GLY A 211 -19.59 -11.61 -7.10
N ALA A 212 -20.65 -12.39 -7.29
CA ALA A 212 -21.88 -12.26 -6.50
C ALA A 212 -21.60 -12.47 -5.00
N GLY A 213 -22.18 -11.62 -4.15
CA GLY A 213 -21.90 -11.62 -2.71
C GLY A 213 -20.53 -11.08 -2.33
N GLY A 214 -19.79 -10.54 -3.30
CA GLY A 214 -18.47 -9.98 -3.10
C GLY A 214 -17.35 -11.00 -2.92
N ARG A 215 -17.60 -12.29 -3.21
CA ARG A 215 -16.57 -13.34 -3.16
C ARG A 215 -15.58 -13.20 -4.31
N PRO A 216 -14.27 -13.46 -4.12
CA PRO A 216 -13.33 -13.48 -5.23
C PRO A 216 -13.72 -14.56 -6.24
N VAL A 217 -13.67 -14.23 -7.53
CA VAL A 217 -13.94 -15.18 -8.60
C VAL A 217 -12.86 -16.29 -8.58
N GLN A 218 -13.29 -17.55 -8.71
CA GLN A 218 -12.37 -18.70 -8.63
C GLN A 218 -11.49 -18.89 -9.89
N ASN A 219 -11.83 -18.20 -10.97
CA ASN A 219 -11.00 -18.17 -12.17
C ASN A 219 -9.68 -17.43 -11.92
N LYS A 220 -8.57 -18.17 -12.00
CA LYS A 220 -7.20 -17.69 -11.74
C LYS A 220 -6.73 -16.58 -12.67
N GLY A 221 -7.36 -16.42 -13.85
CA GLY A 221 -6.94 -15.50 -14.90
C GLY A 221 -7.57 -14.11 -14.87
N THR A 222 -8.48 -13.82 -13.94
CA THR A 222 -9.22 -12.54 -13.93
C THR A 222 -8.76 -11.62 -12.79
N PRO A 223 -7.80 -10.71 -13.03
CA PRO A 223 -7.38 -9.75 -12.02
C PRO A 223 -8.50 -8.75 -11.72
N MET A 224 -8.42 -8.09 -10.57
CA MET A 224 -9.23 -6.92 -10.30
C MET A 224 -8.92 -5.84 -11.34
N VAL A 225 -9.97 -5.34 -12.00
CA VAL A 225 -9.84 -4.32 -13.04
C VAL A 225 -10.09 -2.95 -12.42
N ARG A 226 -9.29 -1.96 -12.82
CA ARG A 226 -9.54 -0.56 -12.49
C ARG A 226 -10.92 -0.18 -13.03
N ILE A 227 -11.86 0.19 -12.16
CA ILE A 227 -13.10 0.80 -12.60
C ILE A 227 -12.71 2.14 -13.23
N HIS A 228 -12.83 2.26 -14.55
CA HIS A 228 -12.73 3.55 -15.22
C HIS A 228 -13.97 4.35 -14.84
N SER A 229 -13.81 5.26 -13.87
CA SER A 229 -14.75 6.34 -13.59
C SER A 229 -14.55 7.46 -14.59
#